data_AF-A0A434M0G9-F1
#
_entry.id   AF-A0A434M0G9-F1
#
_cell.length_a   1.000
_cell.length_b   1.000
_cell.length_c   1.000
_cell.angle_alpha   90.00
_cell.angle_beta   90.00
_cell.angle_gamma   90.00
#
_symmetry.space_group_name_H-M   'P 1'
#
loop_
_entity.id
_entity.type
_entity.pdbx_description
1 polymer ?
#
loop_
_entity_poly.entity_id
_entity_poly.type
_entity_poly.pdbx_seq_one_letter_code
_entity_poly.pdbx_strand_id
1 'polypeptide(L)'
;MMTKTRQVTRQFAEAYMLMKYTNKSGEIEWIWNSRDGVSPFGLQSKDGNDHLTHADWHEDAFVPNFVPPVGMRIFVDMTMERALVSARRRVSESWDRGNYQMKDHPVLGPLGPVGAAEALAKDYLGNGDQPTVEIVTEEIRAAFAKVAFEQPFHPGMRA
;
A
#
# COMPACT_ATOMS: atom_id res chain seq x y z
N MET A 1 -24.20 11.62 -19.96
CA MET A 1 -23.67 12.15 -18.68
C MET A 1 -22.44 12.98 -19.00
N MET A 2 -22.27 14.17 -18.41
CA MET A 2 -21.03 14.93 -18.56
C MET A 2 -19.93 14.26 -17.72
N THR A 3 -18.84 13.83 -18.35
CA THR A 3 -17.62 13.37 -17.68
C THR A 3 -17.07 14.51 -16.82
N LYS A 4 -16.82 14.25 -15.53
CA LYS A 4 -16.15 15.21 -14.64
C LYS A 4 -14.66 14.90 -14.68
N THR A 5 -13.85 15.77 -15.28
CA THR A 5 -12.40 15.57 -15.31
C THR A 5 -11.80 15.69 -13.91
N ARG A 6 -11.07 14.67 -13.45
CA ARG A 6 -10.22 14.76 -12.26
C ARG A 6 -8.85 15.29 -12.66
N GLN A 7 -8.39 16.32 -11.96
CA GLN A 7 -7.01 16.77 -12.06
C GLN A 7 -6.14 15.84 -11.20
N VAL A 8 -5.13 15.21 -11.82
CA VAL A 8 -4.06 14.54 -11.06
C VAL A 8 -3.19 15.63 -10.45
N THR A 9 -3.11 15.65 -9.13
CA THR A 9 -1.92 16.21 -8.48
C THR A 9 -0.85 15.13 -8.52
N ARG A 10 0.38 15.51 -8.88
CA ARG A 10 1.55 14.62 -8.82
C ARG A 10 2.53 15.27 -7.87
N GLN A 11 2.20 15.22 -6.59
CA GLN A 11 3.06 15.77 -5.53
C GLN A 11 4.36 14.97 -5.43
N PHE A 12 4.28 13.65 -5.65
CA PHE A 12 5.43 12.75 -5.54
C PHE A 12 5.83 12.17 -6.90
N ALA A 13 7.13 11.94 -7.09
CA ALA A 13 7.64 11.35 -8.33
C ALA A 13 7.09 9.94 -8.58
N GLU A 14 6.80 9.20 -7.51
CA GLU A 14 6.31 7.81 -7.55
C GLU A 14 4.78 7.70 -7.61
N ALA A 15 4.06 8.82 -7.58
CA ALA A 15 2.61 8.84 -7.66
C ALA A 15 2.13 8.29 -9.00
N TYR A 16 1.17 7.36 -8.95
CA TYR A 16 0.58 6.72 -10.14
C TYR A 16 1.57 5.99 -11.05
N MET A 17 2.69 5.52 -10.49
CA MET A 17 3.72 4.77 -11.21
C MET A 17 3.48 3.27 -11.13
N LEU A 18 3.67 2.57 -12.25
CA LEU A 18 3.83 1.12 -12.32
C LEU A 18 5.32 0.82 -12.16
N MET A 19 5.68 0.05 -11.13
CA MET A 19 7.04 -0.11 -10.67
C MET A 19 7.39 -1.59 -10.51
N LYS A 20 8.67 -1.92 -10.70
CA LYS A 20 9.18 -3.30 -10.67
C LYS A 20 9.80 -3.64 -9.32
N TYR A 21 9.37 -4.74 -8.72
CA TYR A 21 9.91 -5.26 -7.47
C TYR A 21 10.52 -6.63 -7.69
N THR A 22 11.71 -6.87 -7.13
CA THR A 22 12.43 -8.14 -7.31
C THR A 22 13.08 -8.62 -6.02
N ASN A 23 13.40 -9.92 -5.94
CA ASN A 23 14.24 -10.49 -4.90
C ASN A 23 15.49 -11.17 -5.47
N LYS A 24 16.37 -11.67 -4.60
CA LYS A 24 17.60 -12.37 -5.00
C LYS A 24 17.33 -13.71 -5.67
N SER A 25 16.15 -14.29 -5.44
CA SER A 25 15.71 -15.54 -6.04
C SER A 25 15.24 -15.37 -7.49
N GLY A 26 15.12 -14.13 -7.98
CA GLY A 26 14.71 -13.80 -9.34
C GLY A 26 13.20 -13.65 -9.52
N GLU A 27 12.41 -13.61 -8.44
CA GLU A 27 11.00 -13.23 -8.51
C GLU A 27 10.89 -11.79 -9.01
N ILE A 28 9.92 -11.54 -9.89
CA ILE A 28 9.62 -10.22 -10.43
C ILE A 28 8.12 -9.97 -10.24
N GLU A 29 7.79 -8.82 -9.66
CA GLU A 29 6.42 -8.36 -9.57
C GLU A 29 6.31 -6.89 -9.96
N TRP A 30 5.31 -6.59 -10.78
CA TRP A 30 4.94 -5.22 -11.08
C TRP A 30 3.84 -4.77 -10.13
N ILE A 31 4.05 -3.63 -9.46
CA ILE A 31 3.11 -3.07 -8.49
C ILE A 31 2.82 -1.63 -8.89
N TRP A 32 1.54 -1.29 -8.93
CA TRP A 32 1.11 0.06 -9.26
C TRP A 32 0.80 0.84 -7.99
N ASN A 33 1.36 2.05 -7.89
CA ASN A 33 1.03 2.99 -6.83
C ASN A 33 -0.21 3.80 -7.21
N SER A 34 -1.39 3.38 -6.79
CA SER A 34 -2.66 4.03 -7.17
C SER A 34 -2.92 5.40 -6.51
N ARG A 35 -1.93 5.95 -5.80
CA ARG A 35 -2.04 7.12 -4.91
C ARG A 35 -1.19 8.29 -5.39
N ASP A 36 -1.51 9.48 -4.91
CA ASP A 36 -0.60 10.64 -4.92
C ASP A 36 0.27 10.66 -3.66
N GLY A 37 1.10 9.62 -3.49
CA GLY A 37 1.91 9.41 -2.30
C GLY A 37 3.19 8.62 -2.60
N VAL A 38 4.09 8.57 -1.63
CA VAL A 38 5.33 7.78 -1.71
C VAL A 38 5.05 6.28 -1.76
N SER A 39 5.90 5.51 -2.43
CA SER A 39 5.81 4.05 -2.48
C SER A 39 6.80 3.38 -1.49
N PRO A 40 6.49 2.17 -0.98
CA PRO A 40 7.45 1.41 -0.19
C PRO A 40 8.70 0.99 -0.98
N PHE A 41 9.89 1.07 -0.36
CA PHE A 41 11.12 0.52 -0.95
C PHE A 41 11.14 -1.01 -1.04
N GLY A 42 10.33 -1.70 -0.21
CA GLY A 42 10.23 -3.13 -0.23
C GLY A 42 8.95 -3.63 0.43
N LEU A 43 8.63 -4.90 0.15
CA LEU A 43 7.45 -5.59 0.64
C LEU A 43 7.69 -7.09 0.67
N GLN A 44 6.85 -7.82 1.41
CA GLN A 44 6.93 -9.28 1.47
C GLN A 44 6.55 -9.91 0.12
N SER A 45 7.25 -10.96 -0.30
CA SER A 45 6.84 -11.85 -1.40
C SER A 45 5.44 -12.43 -1.14
N LYS A 46 4.79 -12.91 -2.20
CA LYS A 46 3.41 -13.45 -2.09
C LYS A 46 3.32 -14.68 -1.19
N ASP A 47 4.37 -15.48 -1.15
CA ASP A 47 4.47 -16.68 -0.32
C ASP A 47 4.88 -16.40 1.13
N GLY A 48 5.25 -15.16 1.46
CA GLY A 48 5.65 -14.76 2.79
C GLY A 48 7.09 -15.10 3.17
N ASN A 49 7.87 -15.72 2.28
CA ASN A 49 9.18 -16.29 2.64
C ASN A 49 10.37 -15.37 2.33
N ASP A 50 10.20 -14.35 1.49
CA ASP A 50 11.27 -13.44 1.08
C ASP A 50 10.77 -12.00 0.97
N HIS A 51 11.67 -11.04 0.74
CA HIS A 51 11.34 -9.64 0.53
C HIS A 51 11.64 -9.24 -0.91
N LEU A 52 10.66 -8.60 -1.55
CA LEU A 52 10.86 -7.91 -2.80
C LEU A 52 11.26 -6.47 -2.53
N THR A 53 12.21 -5.95 -3.30
CA THR A 53 12.67 -4.56 -3.25
C THR A 53 12.42 -3.87 -4.57
N HIS A 54 12.08 -2.58 -4.54
CA HIS A 54 11.92 -1.77 -5.75
C HIS A 54 13.24 -1.77 -6.54
N ALA A 55 13.16 -2.17 -7.80
CA ALA A 55 14.29 -2.42 -8.67
C ALA A 55 14.10 -1.69 -10.00
N ASP A 56 15.23 -1.32 -10.61
CA ASP A 56 15.30 -0.75 -11.95
C ASP A 56 14.33 0.42 -12.21
N TRP A 57 14.63 1.54 -11.57
CA TRP A 57 13.85 2.77 -11.57
C TRP A 57 13.68 3.37 -12.98
N HIS A 58 14.47 2.93 -13.95
CA HIS A 58 14.36 3.36 -15.34
C HIS A 58 13.17 2.74 -16.08
N GLU A 59 12.66 1.59 -15.61
CA GLU A 59 11.48 0.95 -16.20
C GLU A 59 10.16 1.44 -15.57
N ASP A 60 10.21 2.31 -14.56
CA ASP A 60 9.02 2.84 -13.91
C ASP A 60 8.18 3.66 -14.90
N ALA A 61 6.88 3.35 -14.99
CA ALA A 61 5.98 4.00 -15.93
C ALA A 61 4.89 4.82 -15.22
N PHE A 62 4.75 6.09 -15.57
CA PHE A 62 3.65 6.94 -15.10
C PHE A 62 2.36 6.59 -15.84
N VAL A 63 1.41 5.95 -15.16
CA VAL A 63 0.15 5.46 -15.75
C VAL A 63 -1.05 5.85 -14.87
N PRO A 64 -1.47 7.12 -14.86
CA PRO A 64 -2.53 7.59 -13.94
C PRO A 64 -3.91 6.99 -14.21
N ASN A 65 -4.20 6.60 -15.45
CA ASN A 65 -5.45 5.93 -15.82
C ASN A 65 -5.36 4.40 -15.83
N PHE A 66 -4.38 3.81 -15.13
CA PHE A 66 -4.21 2.37 -15.12
C PHE A 66 -5.41 1.68 -14.48
N VAL A 67 -5.90 0.62 -15.12
CA VAL A 67 -6.92 -0.28 -14.57
C VAL A 67 -6.20 -1.59 -14.28
N PRO A 68 -5.81 -1.85 -13.02
CA PRO A 68 -5.01 -3.03 -12.71
C PRO A 68 -5.84 -4.31 -12.91
N PRO A 69 -5.25 -5.40 -13.43
CA PRO A 69 -5.93 -6.68 -13.55
C PRO A 69 -6.19 -7.32 -12.19
N VAL A 70 -7.22 -8.17 -12.12
CA VAL A 70 -7.54 -8.96 -10.92
C VAL A 70 -6.36 -9.85 -10.55
N GLY A 71 -6.07 -9.94 -9.24
CA GLY A 71 -4.93 -10.68 -8.69
C GLY A 71 -3.61 -9.90 -8.66
N MET A 72 -3.55 -8.71 -9.26
CA MET A 72 -2.38 -7.81 -9.13
C MET A 72 -2.32 -7.22 -7.72
N ARG A 73 -1.12 -7.03 -7.17
CA ARG A 73 -0.92 -6.23 -5.97
C ARG A 73 -0.74 -4.76 -6.33
N ILE A 74 -1.39 -3.87 -5.58
CA ILE A 74 -1.31 -2.42 -5.75
C ILE A 74 -1.05 -1.74 -4.41
N PHE A 75 -0.45 -0.55 -4.43
CA PHE A 75 -0.44 0.31 -3.25
C PHE A 75 -1.67 1.20 -3.24
N VAL A 76 -2.34 1.22 -2.09
CA VAL A 76 -3.51 2.06 -1.78
C VAL A 76 -3.29 2.73 -0.43
N ASP A 77 -4.13 3.71 -0.11
CA ASP A 77 -4.00 4.43 1.15
C ASP A 77 -4.28 3.50 2.33
N MET A 78 -3.43 3.58 3.35
CA MET A 78 -3.70 2.96 4.63
C MET A 78 -4.95 3.61 5.23
N THR A 79 -5.91 2.79 5.62
CA THR A 79 -7.05 3.23 6.42
C THR A 79 -6.86 2.78 7.85
N MET A 80 -7.51 3.45 8.81
CA MET A 80 -7.48 3.02 10.21
C MET A 80 -7.97 1.57 10.38
N GLU A 81 -9.00 1.18 9.62
CA GLU A 81 -9.51 -0.19 9.63
C GLU A 81 -8.44 -1.21 9.23
N ARG A 82 -7.72 -0.95 8.13
CA ARG A 82 -6.64 -1.83 7.66
C ARG A 82 -5.43 -1.82 8.61
N ALA A 83 -5.09 -0.66 9.14
CA ALA A 83 -4.03 -0.52 10.13
C ALA A 83 -4.34 -1.37 11.37
N LEU A 84 -5.60 -1.37 11.83
CA LEU A 84 -6.06 -2.19 12.95
C LEU A 84 -5.97 -3.70 12.65
N VAL A 85 -6.32 -4.14 11.45
CA VAL A 85 -6.17 -5.55 11.05
C VAL A 85 -4.69 -5.98 11.15
N SER A 86 -3.79 -5.20 10.56
CA SER A 86 -2.35 -5.46 10.60
C SER A 86 -1.77 -5.42 12.02
N ALA A 87 -2.18 -4.42 12.81
CA ALA A 87 -1.74 -4.27 14.19
C ALA A 87 -2.21 -5.44 15.08
N ARG A 88 -3.48 -5.86 14.97
CA ARG A 88 -4.02 -7.01 15.71
C ARG A 88 -3.27 -8.29 15.37
N ARG A 89 -2.96 -8.52 14.09
CA ARG A 89 -2.16 -9.68 13.67
C ARG A 89 -0.78 -9.67 14.33
N ARG A 90 -0.05 -8.54 14.24
CA ARG A 90 1.27 -8.41 14.87
C ARG A 90 1.23 -8.64 16.37
N VAL A 91 0.26 -8.05 17.07
CA VAL A 91 0.06 -8.25 18.51
C VAL A 91 -0.16 -9.73 18.79
N SER A 92 -1.08 -10.39 18.10
CA SER A 92 -1.38 -11.82 18.28
C SER A 92 -0.15 -12.71 18.08
N GLU A 93 0.66 -12.42 17.06
CA GLU A 93 1.86 -13.20 16.72
C GLU A 93 3.01 -13.04 17.72
N SER A 94 3.05 -11.94 18.49
CA SER A 94 4.21 -11.57 19.32
C SER A 94 3.89 -11.25 20.79
N TRP A 95 2.62 -11.32 21.21
CA TRP A 95 2.21 -10.88 22.54
C TRP A 95 3.00 -11.55 23.66
N ASP A 96 3.06 -12.88 23.63
CA ASP A 96 3.74 -13.74 24.60
C ASP A 96 4.71 -14.72 23.93
N ARG A 97 5.17 -14.39 22.71
CA ARG A 97 6.00 -15.25 21.87
C ARG A 97 7.28 -14.55 21.44
N GLY A 98 8.34 -15.35 21.23
CA GLY A 98 9.65 -14.88 20.81
C GLY A 98 10.51 -14.33 21.95
N ASN A 99 11.71 -13.87 21.61
CA ASN A 99 12.70 -13.37 22.57
C ASN A 99 12.38 -11.95 23.09
N TYR A 100 11.53 -11.21 22.37
CA TYR A 100 11.07 -9.88 22.73
C TYR A 100 9.55 -9.85 22.69
N GLN A 101 8.93 -10.28 23.78
CA GLN A 101 7.48 -10.40 23.88
C GLN A 101 6.85 -9.01 24.00
N MET A 102 5.79 -8.75 23.23
CA MET A 102 5.17 -7.42 23.23
C MET A 102 4.55 -7.07 24.59
N LYS A 103 4.11 -8.07 25.37
CA LYS A 103 3.59 -7.85 26.73
C LYS A 103 4.60 -7.22 27.69
N ASP A 104 5.90 -7.37 27.41
CA ASP A 104 6.99 -6.83 28.23
C ASP A 104 7.46 -5.44 27.72
N HIS A 105 6.88 -4.94 26.62
CA HIS A 105 7.22 -3.62 26.08
C HIS A 105 6.75 -2.50 27.03
N PRO A 106 7.63 -1.54 27.40
CA PRO A 106 7.33 -0.55 28.44
C PRO A 106 6.12 0.35 28.13
N VAL A 107 5.80 0.54 26.85
CA VAL A 107 4.65 1.37 26.40
C VAL A 107 3.45 0.53 25.98
N LEU A 108 3.67 -0.65 25.38
CA LEU A 108 2.59 -1.42 24.74
C LEU A 108 2.05 -2.51 25.68
N GLY A 109 2.90 -3.11 26.50
CA GLY A 109 2.52 -4.10 27.50
C GLY A 109 1.43 -3.62 28.45
N PRO A 110 1.59 -2.45 29.09
CA PRO A 110 0.58 -1.91 30.01
C PRO A 110 -0.80 -1.66 29.38
N LEU A 111 -0.91 -1.54 28.06
CA LEU A 111 -2.16 -1.32 27.34
C LEU A 111 -2.97 -2.60 27.12
N GLY A 112 -2.37 -3.77 27.36
CA GLY A 112 -2.93 -5.05 26.95
C GLY A 112 -2.98 -5.21 25.42
N PRO A 113 -3.40 -6.37 24.92
CA PRO A 113 -3.32 -6.68 23.48
C PRO A 113 -4.23 -5.78 22.62
N VAL A 114 -5.42 -5.43 23.13
CA VAL A 114 -6.36 -4.55 22.40
C VAL A 114 -5.80 -3.13 22.31
N GLY A 115 -5.38 -2.54 23.44
CA GLY A 115 -4.83 -1.18 23.45
C GLY A 115 -3.50 -1.07 22.70
N ALA A 116 -2.65 -2.11 22.75
CA ALA A 116 -1.44 -2.18 21.95
C ALA A 116 -1.73 -2.19 20.44
N ALA A 117 -2.76 -2.92 20.00
CA ALA A 117 -3.16 -2.93 18.60
C ALA A 117 -3.67 -1.56 18.14
N GLU A 118 -4.45 -0.87 18.96
CA GLU A 118 -4.92 0.50 18.66
C GLU A 118 -3.78 1.51 18.59
N ALA A 119 -2.81 1.41 19.50
CA ALA A 119 -1.62 2.27 19.49
C ALA A 119 -0.76 2.04 18.24
N LEU A 120 -0.50 0.78 17.88
CA LEU A 120 0.24 0.43 16.67
C LEU A 120 -0.50 0.84 15.40
N ALA A 121 -1.83 0.68 15.35
CA ALA A 121 -2.61 1.08 14.18
C ALA A 121 -2.53 2.59 13.91
N LYS A 122 -2.50 3.42 14.96
CA LYS A 122 -2.28 4.87 14.82
C LYS A 122 -0.89 5.17 14.26
N ASP A 123 0.13 4.48 14.75
CA ASP A 123 1.50 4.61 14.25
C ASP A 123 1.61 4.21 12.77
N TYR A 124 0.99 3.08 12.39
CA TYR A 124 0.97 2.60 11.00
C TYR A 124 0.20 3.51 10.06
N LEU A 125 -0.88 4.13 10.54
CA LEU A 125 -1.63 5.10 9.75
C LEU A 125 -0.82 6.38 9.52
N GLY A 126 0.02 6.77 10.49
CA GLY A 126 0.78 8.00 10.45
C GLY A 126 -0.14 9.22 10.29
N ASN A 127 0.15 10.06 9.30
CA ASN A 127 -0.68 11.22 8.95
C ASN A 127 -1.79 10.87 7.93
N GLY A 128 -2.04 9.58 7.68
CA GLY A 128 -2.95 9.10 6.64
C GLY A 128 -2.32 9.01 5.25
N ASP A 129 -1.00 9.14 5.17
CA ASP A 129 -0.21 9.11 3.93
C ASP A 129 0.51 7.76 3.70
N GLN A 130 0.39 6.84 4.67
CA GLN A 130 1.11 5.57 4.62
C GLN A 130 0.54 4.60 3.58
N PRO A 131 1.39 3.86 2.84
CA PRO A 131 0.95 2.80 1.94
C PRO A 131 0.42 1.58 2.66
N THR A 132 -0.53 0.90 2.02
CA THR A 132 -0.75 -0.53 2.23
C THR A 132 -0.88 -1.25 0.90
N VAL A 133 -0.57 -2.54 0.90
CA VAL A 133 -0.71 -3.42 -0.27
C VAL A 133 -2.10 -4.03 -0.26
N GLU A 134 -2.74 -4.05 -1.42
CA GLU A 134 -4.00 -4.75 -1.66
C GLU A 134 -3.92 -5.63 -2.90
N ILE A 135 -4.67 -6.75 -2.88
CA ILE A 135 -4.86 -7.59 -4.05
C ILE A 135 -6.11 -7.11 -4.78
N VAL A 136 -6.00 -6.83 -6.06
CA VAL A 136 -7.10 -6.35 -6.88
C VAL A 136 -8.15 -7.45 -7.02
N THR A 137 -9.35 -7.18 -6.50
CA THR A 137 -10.57 -7.98 -6.72
C THR A 137 -11.35 -7.45 -7.92
N GLU A 138 -12.42 -8.14 -8.33
CA GLU A 138 -13.31 -7.64 -9.39
C GLU A 138 -13.95 -6.30 -9.02
N GLU A 139 -14.32 -6.12 -7.74
CA GLU A 139 -14.88 -4.87 -7.24
C GLU A 139 -13.87 -3.72 -7.34
N ILE A 140 -12.62 -3.97 -6.94
CA ILE A 140 -11.53 -2.98 -7.04
C ILE A 140 -11.27 -2.63 -8.52
N ARG A 141 -11.16 -3.65 -9.38
CA ARG A 141 -10.96 -3.44 -10.81
C ARG A 141 -12.11 -2.64 -11.43
N ALA A 142 -13.36 -2.97 -11.10
CA ALA A 142 -14.54 -2.25 -11.59
C ALA A 142 -14.56 -0.79 -11.13
N ALA A 143 -14.16 -0.53 -9.87
CA ALA A 143 -14.02 0.82 -9.35
C ALA A 143 -12.99 1.64 -10.15
N PHE A 144 -11.79 1.07 -10.40
CA PHE A 144 -10.78 1.74 -11.22
C PHE A 144 -11.21 1.93 -12.68
N ALA A 145 -11.85 0.92 -13.30
CA ALA A 145 -12.38 1.02 -14.65
C ALA A 145 -13.42 2.14 -14.79
N LYS A 146 -14.32 2.25 -13.80
CA LYS A 146 -15.30 3.33 -13.74
C LYS A 146 -14.63 4.69 -13.61
N VAL A 147 -13.65 4.83 -12.72
CA VAL A 147 -12.90 6.09 -12.55
C VAL A 147 -12.15 6.48 -13.82
N ALA A 148 -11.45 5.54 -14.45
CA ALA A 148 -10.71 5.80 -15.69
C ALA A 148 -11.62 6.21 -16.85
N PHE A 149 -12.84 5.68 -16.92
CA PHE A 149 -13.82 6.03 -17.95
C PHE A 149 -14.57 7.34 -17.67
N GLU A 150 -15.10 7.52 -16.45
CA GLU A 150 -15.97 8.65 -16.10
C GLU A 150 -15.19 9.91 -15.71
N GLN A 151 -13.99 9.73 -15.17
CA GLN A 151 -13.16 10.80 -14.62
C GLN A 151 -11.68 10.58 -14.98
N PRO A 152 -11.36 10.44 -16.28
CA PRO A 152 -9.99 10.21 -16.72
C PRO A 152 -9.08 11.31 -16.19
N PHE A 153 -8.01 10.85 -15.57
CA PHE A 153 -6.91 11.68 -15.16
C PHE A 153 -6.24 12.27 -16.39
N HIS A 154 -6.29 13.58 -16.48
CA HIS A 154 -5.50 14.31 -17.46
C HIS A 154 -4.22 14.74 -16.77
N PRO A 155 -3.04 14.46 -17.35
CA PRO A 155 -1.81 15.11 -16.91
C PRO A 155 -2.06 16.61 -17.01
N GLY A 156 -2.20 17.29 -15.87
CA GLY A 156 -2.24 18.75 -15.87
C GLY A 156 -0.94 19.25 -16.48
N MET A 157 -0.99 20.29 -17.32
CA MET A 157 0.22 21.06 -17.60
C MET A 157 0.81 21.48 -16.26
N ARG A 158 2.11 21.23 -16.07
CA ARG A 158 2.86 21.77 -14.93
C ARG A 158 2.56 23.27 -14.84
N ALA A 159 2.19 23.74 -13.65
CA ALA A 159 2.37 25.14 -13.32
C ALA A 159 3.87 25.47 -13.33
#